data_AF-A0A7V9GXH5-F1
#
_entry.id   AF-A0A7V9GXH5-F1
#
_cell.length_a   1.000
_cell.length_b   1.000
_cell.length_c   1.000
_cell.angle_alpha   90.00
_cell.angle_beta   90.00
_cell.angle_gamma   90.00
#
_symmetry.space_group_name_H-M   'P 1'
#
loop_
_entity.id
_entity.type
_entity.pdbx_description
1 polymer ?
#
loop_
_entity_poly.entity_id
_entity_poly.type
_entity_poly.pdbx_seq_one_letter_code
_entity_poly.pdbx_strand_id
1 'polypeptide(L)'
;MMQKEHRGVADPDQAWILGELIRYLEHPRSGALELDDMGASWVPVREAVRAGTLRTTDKGAAQLASRFDALLRYAGLRLGRQLGTDVIPALTRTETSDPARRQQSLIGSLISDGVLEGGIFIPATVGPMRVCVDMRAGQITCHVDLDAPKEGRPATRVNWLLKQLRQAPDTLRVEASAAYQRGPGAAELLSEVRQTPGRLIADPKKELRTFRVAMTTPMGTKRGRGRGAFIDSLLTAVDTFYADVLQHLKVWSASPPRMREPVETPPVTPRSLAATAQSSQDDPEPAPPLRGATETNDGA
;
A
#
# COMPACT_ATOMS: atom_id res chain seq x y z
N MET A 1 3.37 35.72 21.73
CA MET A 1 2.34 34.67 21.67
C MET A 1 1.65 34.81 20.32
N MET A 2 1.92 33.89 19.39
CA MET A 2 1.49 33.97 18.00
C MET A 2 0.50 32.82 17.77
N GLN A 3 -0.79 33.17 17.70
CA GLN A 3 -1.82 32.31 17.13
C GLN A 3 -2.23 32.92 15.80
N LYS A 4 -2.07 32.17 14.71
CA LYS A 4 -2.93 32.30 13.53
C LYS A 4 -3.27 30.90 13.03
N GLU A 5 -4.58 30.67 13.03
CA GLU A 5 -5.28 29.41 12.92
C GLU A 5 -5.30 28.87 11.49
N HIS A 6 -5.21 27.55 11.38
CA HIS A 6 -5.72 26.80 10.24
C HIS A 6 -7.25 26.83 10.28
N ARG A 7 -7.92 27.17 9.17
CA ARG A 7 -9.33 26.82 8.97
C ARG A 7 -9.42 25.70 7.93
N GLY A 8 -9.18 24.49 8.40
CA GLY A 8 -9.96 23.35 7.94
C GLY A 8 -11.38 23.50 8.49
N VAL A 9 -12.38 23.01 7.77
CA VAL A 9 -13.78 23.01 8.22
C VAL A 9 -13.83 22.25 9.55
N ALA A 10 -14.04 22.98 10.64
CA ALA A 10 -13.95 22.46 12.02
C ALA A 10 -15.27 21.83 12.50
N ASP A 11 -16.29 21.80 11.64
CA ASP A 11 -17.65 21.39 11.96
C ASP A 11 -18.06 20.18 11.08
N PRO A 12 -18.37 19.02 11.66
CA PRO A 12 -18.80 17.84 10.92
C PRO A 12 -20.08 18.07 10.09
N ASP A 13 -20.96 18.98 10.52
CA ASP A 13 -22.18 19.31 9.78
C ASP A 13 -21.86 20.17 8.56
N GLN A 14 -20.89 21.08 8.65
CA GLN A 14 -20.39 21.83 7.50
C GLN A 14 -19.62 20.95 6.53
N ALA A 15 -18.85 19.98 7.02
CA ALA A 15 -18.19 18.99 6.18
C ALA A 15 -19.22 18.13 5.42
N TRP A 16 -20.33 17.79 6.08
CA TRP A 16 -21.43 17.07 5.46
C TRP A 16 -22.18 17.91 4.42
N ILE A 17 -22.52 19.17 4.74
CA ILE A 17 -23.17 20.10 3.80
C ILE A 17 -22.28 20.37 2.58
N LEU A 18 -20.97 20.51 2.79
CA LEU A 18 -20.02 20.70 1.70
C LEU A 18 -19.93 19.44 0.84
N GLY A 19 -19.90 18.25 1.44
CA GLY A 19 -19.97 16.96 0.75
C GLY A 19 -21.26 16.82 -0.07
N GLU A 20 -22.40 17.26 0.47
CA GLU A 20 -23.70 17.20 -0.21
C GLU A 20 -23.82 18.23 -1.34
N LEU A 21 -23.23 19.42 -1.18
CA LEU A 21 -23.14 20.43 -2.23
C LEU A 21 -22.23 19.97 -3.39
N ILE A 22 -21.11 19.32 -3.06
CA ILE A 22 -20.22 18.67 -4.03
C ILE A 22 -20.98 17.56 -4.76
N ARG A 23 -21.68 16.68 -4.03
CA ARG A 23 -22.53 15.62 -4.60
C ARG A 23 -23.64 16.15 -5.50
N TYR A 24 -24.24 17.29 -5.15
CA TYR A 24 -25.24 17.97 -5.97
C TYR A 24 -24.64 18.54 -7.27
N LEU A 25 -23.46 19.17 -7.20
CA LEU A 25 -22.72 19.64 -8.37
C LEU A 25 -22.23 18.48 -9.26
N GLU A 26 -22.07 17.28 -8.72
CA GLU A 26 -21.71 16.04 -9.44
C GLU A 26 -22.89 15.28 -10.06
N HIS A 27 -24.13 15.71 -9.80
CA HIS A 27 -25.30 15.05 -10.37
C HIS A 27 -25.32 15.25 -11.90
N PRO A 28 -25.58 14.23 -12.75
CA PRO A 28 -25.51 14.35 -14.21
C PRO A 28 -26.47 15.40 -14.82
N ARG A 29 -27.48 15.84 -14.07
CA ARG A 29 -28.41 16.92 -14.48
C ARG A 29 -27.96 18.32 -14.03
N SER A 30 -26.87 18.46 -13.29
CA SER A 30 -26.37 19.75 -12.79
C SER A 30 -25.61 20.56 -13.85
N GLY A 31 -25.05 19.88 -14.87
CA GLY A 31 -24.19 20.49 -15.90
C GLY A 31 -22.88 21.10 -15.38
N ALA A 32 -22.60 21.03 -14.07
CA ALA A 32 -21.52 21.79 -13.44
C ALA A 32 -20.15 21.11 -13.49
N LEU A 33 -20.09 19.82 -13.87
CA LEU A 33 -18.88 18.99 -13.79
C LEU A 33 -18.69 18.09 -15.02
N GLU A 34 -19.12 18.54 -16.20
CA GLU A 34 -18.88 17.82 -17.45
C GLU A 34 -17.50 18.17 -18.00
N LEU A 35 -16.56 17.22 -17.91
CA LEU A 35 -15.31 17.29 -18.64
C LEU A 35 -15.46 16.51 -19.95
N ASP A 36 -15.89 17.20 -20.99
CA ASP A 36 -16.17 16.58 -22.29
C ASP A 36 -15.13 16.87 -23.37
N ASP A 37 -14.17 17.75 -23.10
CA ASP A 37 -13.10 18.12 -24.03
C ASP A 37 -11.79 18.47 -23.29
N MET A 38 -10.65 18.02 -23.82
CA MET A 38 -9.31 18.34 -23.30
C MET A 38 -8.81 19.74 -23.66
N GLY A 39 -9.58 20.50 -24.44
CA GLY A 39 -9.27 21.82 -24.95
C GLY A 39 -8.58 21.80 -26.31
N ALA A 40 -8.57 22.96 -26.97
CA ALA A 40 -7.94 23.16 -28.28
C ALA A 40 -6.45 22.84 -28.30
N SER A 41 -5.77 22.97 -27.15
CA SER A 41 -4.34 22.67 -27.00
C SER A 41 -4.00 21.17 -27.01
N TRP A 42 -4.98 20.26 -26.86
CA TRP A 42 -4.74 18.82 -26.81
C TRP A 42 -3.98 18.30 -28.04
N VAL A 43 -4.50 18.56 -29.24
CA VAL A 43 -3.92 18.02 -30.47
C VAL A 43 -2.53 18.63 -30.75
N PRO A 44 -2.35 19.97 -30.75
CA PRO A 44 -1.04 20.56 -31.00
C PRO A 44 0.03 20.12 -30.00
N VAL A 45 -0.31 20.05 -28.70
CA VAL A 45 0.66 19.64 -27.67
C VAL A 45 1.04 18.18 -27.84
N ARG A 46 0.08 17.28 -28.07
CA ARG A 46 0.38 15.86 -28.30
C ARG A 46 1.29 15.67 -29.51
N GLU A 47 0.98 16.31 -30.64
CA GLU A 47 1.82 16.20 -31.84
C GLU A 47 3.22 16.75 -31.58
N ALA A 48 3.35 17.86 -30.84
CA ALA A 48 4.64 18.41 -30.45
C ALA A 48 5.44 17.48 -29.51
N VAL A 49 4.77 16.80 -28.57
CA VAL A 49 5.40 15.79 -27.69
C VAL A 49 5.89 14.60 -28.52
N ARG A 50 5.06 14.12 -29.45
CA ARG A 50 5.39 13.00 -30.35
C ARG A 50 6.55 13.34 -31.28
N ALA A 51 6.63 14.58 -31.75
CA ALA A 51 7.71 15.08 -32.59
C ALA A 51 8.96 15.48 -31.80
N GLY A 52 8.92 15.52 -30.47
CA GLY A 52 10.04 16.02 -29.64
C GLY A 52 10.26 17.54 -29.75
N THR A 53 9.26 18.28 -30.22
CA THR A 53 9.33 19.72 -30.48
C THR A 53 8.69 20.57 -29.40
N LEU A 54 8.01 19.98 -28.40
CA LEU A 54 7.45 20.74 -27.27
C LEU A 54 8.57 21.50 -26.52
N ARG A 55 8.31 22.75 -26.16
CA ARG A 55 9.22 23.65 -25.44
C ARG A 55 8.54 24.23 -24.20
N THR A 56 9.35 24.67 -23.24
CA THR A 56 8.88 25.32 -22.00
C THR A 56 8.08 26.59 -22.24
N THR A 57 8.29 27.25 -23.37
CA THR A 57 7.56 28.46 -23.80
C THR A 57 6.15 28.17 -24.32
N ASP A 58 5.80 26.91 -24.58
CA ASP A 58 4.51 26.54 -25.14
C ASP A 58 3.40 26.66 -24.10
N LYS A 59 2.58 27.71 -24.23
CA LYS A 59 1.43 27.98 -23.34
C LYS A 59 0.41 26.84 -23.31
N GLY A 60 0.37 26.01 -24.36
CA GLY A 60 -0.51 24.84 -24.45
C GLY A 60 -0.21 23.78 -23.39
N ALA A 61 1.05 23.62 -22.97
CA ALA A 61 1.44 22.64 -21.95
C ALA A 61 0.77 22.93 -20.60
N ALA A 62 0.73 24.19 -20.19
CA ALA A 62 0.10 24.61 -18.94
C ALA A 62 -1.42 24.37 -18.94
N GLN A 63 -2.08 24.63 -20.07
CA GLN A 63 -3.51 24.36 -20.24
C GLN A 63 -3.80 22.86 -20.17
N LEU A 64 -2.97 22.05 -20.84
CA LEU A 64 -3.14 20.60 -20.84
C LEU A 64 -2.90 19.98 -19.46
N ALA A 65 -1.87 20.42 -18.74
CA ALA A 65 -1.60 20.00 -17.36
C ALA A 65 -2.80 20.30 -16.44
N SER A 66 -3.38 21.50 -16.53
CA SER A 66 -4.57 21.88 -15.74
C SER A 66 -5.79 21.01 -16.07
N ARG A 67 -6.01 20.71 -17.36
CA ARG A 67 -7.11 19.83 -17.82
C ARG A 67 -6.90 18.39 -17.35
N PHE A 68 -5.67 17.91 -17.32
CA PHE A 68 -5.35 16.60 -16.80
C PHE A 68 -5.63 16.48 -15.30
N ASP A 69 -5.23 17.45 -14.49
CA ASP A 69 -5.57 17.46 -13.06
C ASP A 69 -7.10 17.54 -12.83
N ALA A 70 -7.82 18.27 -13.68
CA ALA A 70 -9.29 18.29 -13.66
C ALA A 70 -9.90 16.93 -14.04
N LEU A 71 -9.31 16.23 -15.01
CA LEU A 71 -9.72 14.87 -15.39
C LEU A 71 -9.48 13.87 -14.27
N LEU A 72 -8.37 13.94 -13.55
CA LEU A 72 -8.12 13.08 -12.38
C LEU A 72 -9.12 13.34 -11.25
N ARG A 73 -9.47 14.61 -10.98
CA ARG A 73 -10.56 14.95 -10.06
C ARG A 73 -11.87 14.32 -10.52
N TYR A 74 -12.25 14.53 -11.78
CA TYR A 74 -13.47 13.96 -12.33
C TYR A 74 -13.51 12.43 -12.27
N ALA A 75 -12.40 11.75 -12.58
CA ALA A 75 -12.26 10.30 -12.45
C ALA A 75 -12.45 9.85 -11.00
N GLY A 76 -11.86 10.57 -10.04
CA GLY A 76 -12.04 10.32 -8.61
C GLY A 76 -13.50 10.44 -8.20
N LEU A 77 -14.17 11.55 -8.52
CA LEU A 77 -15.59 11.77 -8.18
C LEU A 77 -16.51 10.71 -8.80
N ARG A 78 -16.29 10.37 -10.07
CA ARG A 78 -17.03 9.32 -10.76
C ARG A 78 -16.87 7.96 -10.08
N LEU A 79 -15.63 7.59 -9.74
CA LEU A 79 -15.33 6.34 -9.06
C LEU A 79 -15.90 6.34 -7.64
N GLY A 80 -15.73 7.43 -6.89
CA GLY A 80 -16.31 7.60 -5.55
C GLY A 80 -17.83 7.43 -5.53
N ARG A 81 -18.53 7.95 -6.53
CA ARG A 81 -19.97 7.74 -6.71
C ARG A 81 -20.33 6.27 -6.95
N GLN A 82 -19.52 5.52 -7.70
CA GLN A 82 -19.75 4.08 -7.92
C GLN A 82 -19.47 3.26 -6.66
N LEU A 83 -18.49 3.67 -5.86
CA LEU A 83 -18.05 2.96 -4.65
C LEU A 83 -18.81 3.37 -3.39
N GLY A 84 -19.50 4.51 -3.40
CA GLY A 84 -20.14 5.08 -2.21
C GLY A 84 -19.14 5.58 -1.17
N THR A 85 -17.94 5.99 -1.59
CA THR A 85 -16.88 6.51 -0.70
C THR A 85 -16.21 7.74 -1.30
N ASP A 86 -15.55 8.54 -0.48
CA ASP A 86 -14.84 9.73 -0.95
C ASP A 86 -13.51 9.34 -1.62
N VAL A 87 -13.38 9.65 -2.90
CA VAL A 87 -12.22 9.33 -3.73
C VAL A 87 -11.64 10.62 -4.27
N ILE A 88 -10.41 10.92 -3.86
CA ILE A 88 -9.77 12.23 -4.10
C ILE A 88 -8.46 12.07 -4.88
N PRO A 89 -7.97 13.12 -5.55
CA PRO A 89 -6.63 13.09 -6.13
C PRO A 89 -5.56 12.82 -5.06
N ALA A 90 -4.66 11.87 -5.35
CA ALA A 90 -3.50 11.58 -4.52
C ALA A 90 -2.40 12.62 -4.79
N LEU A 91 -2.43 13.71 -4.03
CA LEU A 91 -1.41 14.76 -4.03
C LEU A 91 -0.50 14.63 -2.80
N THR A 92 0.78 14.91 -2.96
CA THR A 92 1.70 15.04 -1.83
C THR A 92 1.37 16.29 -1.02
N ARG A 93 1.80 16.33 0.25
CA ARG A 93 1.61 17.51 1.12
C ARG A 93 2.12 18.80 0.46
N THR A 94 3.25 18.70 -0.25
CA THR A 94 3.85 19.82 -0.97
C THR A 94 2.97 20.29 -2.12
N GLU A 95 2.47 19.38 -2.95
CA GLU A 95 1.58 19.70 -4.08
C GLU A 95 0.24 20.29 -3.63
N THR A 96 -0.31 19.82 -2.50
CA THR A 96 -1.52 20.40 -1.92
C THR A 96 -1.29 21.84 -1.44
N SER A 97 -0.15 22.10 -0.81
CA SER A 97 0.19 23.46 -0.33
C SER A 97 0.61 24.42 -1.44
N ASP A 98 1.06 23.90 -2.58
CA ASP A 98 1.57 24.68 -3.71
C ASP A 98 1.09 24.10 -5.07
N PRO A 99 -0.11 24.51 -5.51
CA PRO A 99 -0.66 24.09 -6.79
C PRO A 99 0.20 24.51 -8.00
N ALA A 100 0.94 25.63 -7.88
CA ALA A 100 1.80 26.10 -8.97
C ALA A 100 2.99 25.17 -9.18
N ARG A 101 3.60 24.66 -8.11
CA ARG A 101 4.65 23.62 -8.20
C ARG A 101 4.14 22.32 -8.79
N ARG A 102 2.93 21.87 -8.43
CA ARG A 102 2.29 20.70 -9.05
C ARG A 102 2.17 20.88 -10.56
N GLN A 103 1.68 22.05 -10.99
CA GLN A 103 1.54 22.37 -12.41
C GLN A 103 2.90 22.44 -13.12
N GLN A 104 3.92 23.04 -12.51
CA GLN A 104 5.28 23.08 -13.05
C GLN A 104 5.89 21.68 -13.19
N SER A 105 5.67 20.80 -12.21
CA SER A 105 6.11 19.40 -12.26
C SER A 105 5.49 18.64 -13.43
N LEU A 106 4.17 18.77 -13.62
CA LEU A 106 3.47 18.19 -14.77
C LEU A 106 3.98 18.71 -16.10
N ILE A 107 4.15 20.04 -16.24
CA ILE A 107 4.69 20.64 -17.45
C ILE A 107 6.12 20.14 -17.72
N GLY A 108 6.94 20.07 -16.67
CA GLY A 108 8.30 19.56 -16.74
C GLY A 108 8.34 18.13 -17.29
N SER A 109 7.60 17.20 -16.68
CA SER A 109 7.53 15.80 -17.10
C SER A 109 6.95 15.64 -18.51
N LEU A 110 5.96 16.46 -18.87
CA LEU A 110 5.40 16.46 -20.22
C LEU A 110 6.44 16.87 -21.28
N ILE A 111 7.33 17.81 -20.95
CA ILE A 111 8.38 18.29 -21.88
C ILE A 111 9.55 17.29 -21.94
N SER A 112 10.06 16.84 -20.79
CA SER A 112 11.19 15.91 -20.74
C SER A 112 10.80 14.53 -21.28
N ASP A 113 9.76 13.96 -20.69
CA ASP A 113 9.45 12.54 -20.82
C ASP A 113 8.27 12.29 -21.75
N GLY A 114 7.45 13.31 -22.02
CA GLY A 114 6.20 13.16 -22.77
C GLY A 114 5.09 12.53 -21.93
N VAL A 115 5.21 12.64 -20.61
CA VAL A 115 4.36 11.94 -19.63
C VAL A 115 3.55 12.93 -18.80
N LEU A 116 2.28 12.62 -18.58
CA LEU A 116 1.49 13.21 -17.51
C LEU A 116 1.17 12.14 -16.48
N GLU A 117 1.52 12.42 -15.22
CA GLU A 117 1.27 11.49 -14.13
C GLU A 117 0.49 12.16 -12.99
N GLY A 118 -0.45 11.43 -12.43
CA GLY A 118 -1.05 11.75 -11.14
C GLY A 118 -1.53 10.50 -10.45
N GLY A 119 -2.25 10.67 -9.35
CA GLY A 119 -2.82 9.54 -8.63
C GLY A 119 -4.20 9.84 -8.09
N ILE A 120 -4.89 8.77 -7.72
CA ILE A 120 -6.21 8.76 -7.13
C ILE A 120 -6.09 7.99 -5.82
N PHE A 121 -6.43 8.64 -4.71
CA PHE A 121 -6.50 8.02 -3.40
C PHE A 121 -7.89 7.44 -3.21
N ILE A 122 -7.95 6.14 -2.93
CA ILE A 122 -9.19 5.40 -2.70
C ILE A 122 -9.09 4.81 -1.28
N PRO A 123 -10.03 5.12 -0.38
CA PRO A 123 -10.01 4.60 0.98
C PRO A 123 -9.91 3.07 1.05
N ALA A 124 -9.21 2.58 2.07
CA ALA A 124 -9.03 1.15 2.37
C ALA A 124 -8.38 0.29 1.24
N THR A 125 -7.73 0.91 0.25
CA THR A 125 -6.90 0.21 -0.74
C THR A 125 -5.46 0.07 -0.27
N VAL A 126 -4.67 -0.77 -0.96
CA VAL A 126 -3.26 -1.03 -0.61
C VAL A 126 -2.33 0.18 -0.80
N GLY A 127 -2.77 1.17 -1.57
CA GLY A 127 -2.02 2.37 -1.91
C GLY A 127 -2.76 3.21 -2.95
N PRO A 128 -2.29 4.43 -3.26
CA PRO A 128 -2.92 5.26 -4.28
C PRO A 128 -2.79 4.61 -5.66
N MET A 129 -3.87 4.65 -6.44
CA MET A 129 -3.84 4.29 -7.85
C MET A 129 -3.10 5.38 -8.62
N ARG A 130 -1.95 5.06 -9.20
CA ARG A 130 -1.20 5.96 -10.08
C ARG A 130 -1.71 5.81 -11.51
N VAL A 131 -1.91 6.94 -12.18
CA VAL A 131 -2.33 7.03 -13.58
C VAL A 131 -1.25 7.79 -14.34
N CYS A 132 -0.59 7.07 -15.24
CA CYS A 132 0.47 7.59 -16.09
C CYS A 132 -0.01 7.60 -17.55
N VAL A 133 0.10 8.75 -18.20
CA VAL A 133 -0.26 8.95 -19.60
C VAL A 133 1.00 9.26 -20.37
N ASP A 134 1.48 8.28 -21.14
CA ASP A 134 2.62 8.44 -22.04
C ASP A 134 2.10 8.82 -23.42
N MET A 135 2.29 10.07 -23.81
CA MET A 135 1.80 10.58 -25.09
C MET A 135 2.67 10.15 -26.27
N ARG A 136 3.94 9.80 -26.04
CA ARG A 136 4.85 9.33 -27.09
C ARG A 136 4.51 7.89 -27.44
N ALA A 137 4.30 7.05 -26.42
CA ALA A 137 3.86 5.66 -26.59
C ALA A 137 2.38 5.56 -26.95
N GLY A 138 1.57 6.59 -26.67
CA GLY A 138 0.13 6.55 -26.89
C GLY A 138 -0.55 5.57 -25.95
N GLN A 139 -0.13 5.54 -24.68
CA GLN A 139 -0.55 4.55 -23.70
C GLN A 139 -0.95 5.21 -22.37
N ILE A 140 -1.92 4.57 -21.71
CA ILE A 140 -2.33 4.87 -20.34
C ILE A 140 -1.95 3.68 -19.47
N THR A 141 -1.17 3.93 -18.43
CA THR A 141 -0.77 2.93 -17.45
C THR A 141 -1.34 3.27 -16.08
N CYS A 142 -2.26 2.44 -15.60
CA CYS A 142 -2.72 2.47 -14.21
C CYS A 142 -1.87 1.48 -13.41
N HIS A 143 -1.34 1.90 -12.25
CA HIS A 143 -0.56 1.00 -11.41
C HIS A 143 -0.74 1.31 -9.93
N VAL A 144 -0.37 0.34 -9.10
CA VAL A 144 -0.29 0.49 -7.64
C VAL A 144 0.97 -0.20 -7.14
N ASP A 145 1.59 0.41 -6.14
CA ASP A 145 2.70 -0.15 -5.40
C ASP A 145 2.20 -0.68 -4.05
N LEU A 146 2.64 -1.86 -3.66
CA LEU A 146 2.27 -2.50 -2.40
C LEU A 146 3.45 -3.20 -1.74
N ASP A 147 3.48 -3.15 -0.41
CA ASP A 147 4.51 -3.81 0.39
C ASP A 147 4.38 -5.35 0.30
N ALA A 148 5.52 -6.00 0.10
CA ALA A 148 5.60 -7.42 -0.14
C ALA A 148 5.89 -8.20 1.15
N PRO A 149 4.92 -8.83 1.84
CA PRO A 149 4.97 -9.33 3.23
C PRO A 149 6.08 -8.81 4.19
N LYS A 150 6.17 -9.25 5.45
CA LYS A 150 7.41 -9.03 6.24
C LYS A 150 8.15 -10.30 6.52
N GLU A 151 7.51 -11.44 6.28
CA GLU A 151 8.03 -12.77 6.55
C GLU A 151 7.98 -13.66 5.31
N GLY A 152 8.83 -14.69 5.31
CA GLY A 152 8.89 -15.69 4.25
C GLY A 152 9.96 -15.42 3.19
N ARG A 153 10.30 -16.48 2.45
CA ARG A 153 11.27 -16.46 1.35
C ARG A 153 10.71 -15.66 0.16
N PRO A 154 11.55 -15.15 -0.76
CA PRO A 154 11.08 -14.42 -1.95
C PRO A 154 9.98 -15.13 -2.73
N ALA A 155 10.08 -16.45 -2.93
CA ALA A 155 9.05 -17.27 -3.58
C ALA A 155 7.71 -17.26 -2.81
N THR A 156 7.73 -17.26 -1.49
CA THR A 156 6.52 -17.15 -0.66
C THR A 156 5.84 -15.79 -0.86
N ARG A 157 6.62 -14.71 -0.98
CA ARG A 157 6.11 -13.35 -1.20
C ARG A 157 5.48 -13.19 -2.59
N VAL A 158 6.10 -13.75 -3.62
CA VAL A 158 5.53 -13.78 -4.97
C VAL A 158 4.22 -14.59 -4.99
N ASN A 159 4.21 -15.78 -4.39
CA ASN A 159 3.01 -16.59 -4.30
C ASN A 159 1.88 -15.93 -3.50
N TRP A 160 2.20 -15.11 -2.49
CA TRP A 160 1.21 -14.30 -1.77
C TRP A 160 0.54 -13.27 -2.69
N LEU A 161 1.29 -12.62 -3.58
CA LEU A 161 0.72 -11.70 -4.57
C LEU A 161 -0.14 -12.46 -5.59
N LEU A 162 0.37 -13.56 -6.15
CA LEU A 162 -0.37 -14.36 -7.15
C LEU A 162 -1.72 -14.87 -6.63
N LYS A 163 -1.82 -15.19 -5.32
CA LYS A 163 -3.08 -15.61 -4.71
C LYS A 163 -4.17 -14.53 -4.76
N GLN A 164 -3.80 -13.26 -4.84
CA GLN A 164 -4.71 -12.12 -4.93
C GLN A 164 -5.03 -11.75 -6.38
N LEU A 165 -4.11 -12.03 -7.31
CA LEU A 165 -4.24 -11.75 -8.75
C LEU A 165 -4.82 -12.92 -9.55
N ARG A 166 -5.71 -13.75 -8.97
CA ARG A 166 -6.23 -14.95 -9.68
C ARG A 166 -7.19 -14.62 -10.83
N GLN A 167 -8.01 -13.58 -10.65
CA GLN A 167 -9.01 -13.15 -11.63
C GLN A 167 -8.50 -12.01 -12.51
N ALA A 168 -7.33 -11.47 -12.20
CA ALA A 168 -6.73 -10.36 -12.92
C ALA A 168 -6.27 -10.79 -14.33
N PRO A 169 -6.26 -9.88 -15.31
CA PRO A 169 -5.91 -10.22 -16.69
C PRO A 169 -4.43 -10.60 -16.85
N ASP A 170 -4.16 -11.56 -17.72
CA ASP A 170 -2.81 -12.10 -17.99
C ASP A 170 -1.84 -11.06 -18.60
N THR A 171 -2.39 -9.97 -19.13
CA THR A 171 -1.64 -8.84 -19.70
C THR A 171 -1.11 -7.86 -18.67
N LEU A 172 -1.43 -8.03 -17.38
CA LEU A 172 -0.83 -7.20 -16.33
C LEU A 172 0.67 -7.39 -16.26
N ARG A 173 1.38 -6.30 -16.05
CA ARG A 173 2.79 -6.33 -15.71
C ARG A 173 2.94 -6.35 -14.19
N VAL A 174 3.72 -7.30 -13.69
CA VAL A 174 4.10 -7.38 -12.29
C VAL A 174 5.60 -7.13 -12.19
N GLU A 175 5.99 -6.24 -11.28
CA GLU A 175 7.38 -5.93 -10.99
C GLU A 175 7.67 -6.13 -9.51
N ALA A 176 8.84 -6.69 -9.20
CA ALA A 176 9.29 -6.97 -7.85
C ALA A 176 10.62 -6.25 -7.58
N SER A 177 10.64 -5.43 -6.53
CA SER A 177 11.79 -4.64 -6.14
C SER A 177 12.38 -5.15 -4.83
N ALA A 178 13.68 -5.45 -4.85
CA ALA A 178 14.40 -5.92 -3.67
C ALA A 178 14.88 -4.77 -2.78
N ALA A 179 15.14 -5.10 -1.51
CA ALA A 179 15.77 -4.17 -0.57
C ALA A 179 17.10 -3.65 -1.12
N TYR A 180 17.30 -2.33 -1.02
CA TYR A 180 18.51 -1.62 -1.47
C TYR A 180 18.82 -1.76 -2.98
N GLN A 181 17.86 -2.23 -3.77
CA GLN A 181 18.00 -2.28 -5.22
C GLN A 181 18.02 -0.86 -5.79
N ARG A 182 18.96 -0.62 -6.73
CA ARG A 182 19.00 0.60 -7.53
C ARG A 182 18.47 0.27 -8.92
N GLY A 183 17.51 1.05 -9.39
CA GLY A 183 16.88 0.84 -10.69
C GLY A 183 15.70 -0.14 -10.65
N PRO A 184 15.15 -0.49 -11.83
CA PRO A 184 13.92 -1.27 -11.96
C PRO A 184 14.07 -2.68 -11.41
N GLY A 185 12.98 -3.20 -10.87
CA GLY A 185 12.81 -4.55 -10.35
C GLY A 185 12.84 -5.62 -11.44
N ALA A 186 12.79 -6.89 -11.04
CA ALA A 186 12.44 -7.96 -11.98
C ALA A 186 10.98 -7.78 -12.39
N ALA A 187 10.69 -7.70 -13.68
CA ALA A 187 9.36 -7.42 -14.20
C ALA A 187 8.96 -8.38 -15.31
N GLU A 188 7.74 -8.89 -15.26
CA GLU A 188 7.19 -9.85 -16.22
C GLU A 188 5.67 -9.68 -16.37
N LEU A 189 5.12 -10.26 -17.43
CA LEU A 189 3.65 -10.39 -17.56
C LEU A 189 3.09 -11.41 -16.57
N LEU A 190 1.88 -11.18 -16.09
CA LEU A 190 1.23 -12.03 -15.10
C LEU A 190 1.06 -13.47 -15.61
N SER A 191 0.80 -13.65 -16.91
CA SER A 191 0.80 -14.96 -17.58
C SER A 191 2.08 -15.75 -17.32
N GLU A 192 3.24 -15.14 -17.54
CA GLU A 192 4.55 -15.77 -17.36
C GLU A 192 4.84 -16.04 -15.87
N VAL A 193 4.47 -15.11 -14.98
CA VAL A 193 4.68 -15.26 -13.54
C VAL A 193 3.79 -16.36 -12.95
N ARG A 194 2.55 -16.55 -13.47
CA ARG A 194 1.67 -17.66 -13.07
C ARG A 194 2.28 -19.02 -13.40
N GLN A 195 2.93 -19.13 -14.56
CA GLN A 195 3.61 -20.36 -14.99
C GLN A 195 4.93 -20.57 -14.24
N THR A 196 5.72 -19.50 -14.09
CA THR A 196 7.05 -19.53 -13.47
C THR A 196 7.22 -18.37 -12.48
N PRO A 197 6.77 -18.51 -11.21
CA PRO A 197 6.85 -17.45 -10.21
C PRO A 197 8.29 -16.98 -9.92
N GLY A 198 9.28 -17.84 -10.16
CA GLY A 198 10.69 -17.53 -9.94
C GLY A 198 11.24 -16.38 -10.79
N ARG A 199 10.59 -16.01 -11.90
CA ARG A 199 11.06 -14.92 -12.77
C ARG A 199 11.08 -13.55 -12.11
N LEU A 200 10.25 -13.35 -11.09
CA LEU A 200 10.26 -12.11 -10.29
C LEU A 200 11.36 -12.09 -9.21
N ILE A 201 12.18 -13.13 -9.12
CA ILE A 201 13.23 -13.26 -8.10
C ILE A 201 14.59 -13.17 -8.80
N ALA A 202 15.10 -11.95 -8.96
CA ALA A 202 16.42 -11.72 -9.55
C ALA A 202 17.57 -12.29 -8.69
N ASP A 203 17.47 -12.14 -7.36
CA ASP A 203 18.45 -12.67 -6.41
C ASP A 203 17.71 -13.32 -5.23
N PRO A 204 17.76 -14.66 -5.08
CA PRO A 204 17.10 -15.38 -3.98
C PRO A 204 17.60 -15.00 -2.58
N LYS A 205 18.79 -14.39 -2.46
CA LYS A 205 19.35 -13.95 -1.18
C LYS A 205 18.83 -12.58 -0.75
N LYS A 206 18.23 -11.81 -1.67
CA LYS A 206 17.68 -10.49 -1.38
C LYS A 206 16.20 -10.58 -1.04
N GLU A 207 15.81 -9.76 -0.07
CA GLU A 207 14.41 -9.64 0.34
C GLU A 207 13.64 -8.76 -0.63
N LEU A 208 12.52 -9.25 -1.15
CA LEU A 208 11.55 -8.44 -1.90
C LEU A 208 10.81 -7.52 -0.95
N ARG A 209 10.81 -6.20 -1.24
CA ARG A 209 10.22 -5.16 -0.40
C ARG A 209 8.90 -4.66 -0.92
N THR A 210 8.82 -4.44 -2.22
CA THR A 210 7.64 -3.90 -2.86
C THR A 210 7.34 -4.66 -4.13
N PHE A 211 6.06 -4.74 -4.45
CA PHE A 211 5.57 -5.11 -5.75
C PHE A 211 4.94 -3.89 -6.42
N ARG A 212 4.99 -3.86 -7.74
CA ARG A 212 4.20 -2.96 -8.57
C ARG A 212 3.34 -3.81 -9.49
N VAL A 213 2.04 -3.53 -9.51
CA VAL A 213 1.10 -4.16 -10.45
C VAL A 213 0.59 -3.08 -11.38
N ALA A 214 0.78 -3.25 -12.69
CA ALA A 214 0.49 -2.25 -13.69
C ALA A 214 -0.34 -2.82 -14.85
N MET A 215 -1.36 -2.07 -15.25
CA MET A 215 -2.18 -2.32 -16.43
C MET A 215 -1.95 -1.20 -17.44
N THR A 216 -1.57 -1.57 -18.66
CA THR A 216 -1.35 -0.62 -19.75
C THR A 216 -2.40 -0.82 -20.84
N THR A 217 -3.02 0.27 -21.27
CA THR A 217 -4.05 0.28 -22.31
C THR A 217 -3.77 1.36 -23.36
N PRO A 218 -4.25 1.22 -24.60
CA PRO A 218 -4.10 2.25 -25.63
C PRO A 218 -4.80 3.56 -25.25
N MET A 219 -4.16 4.68 -25.52
CA MET A 219 -4.69 6.02 -25.30
C MET A 219 -5.51 6.50 -26.50
N GLY A 220 -6.71 7.02 -26.25
CA GLY A 220 -7.50 7.70 -27.27
C GLY A 220 -6.84 9.01 -27.75
N THR A 221 -6.98 9.32 -29.03
CA THR A 221 -6.36 10.51 -29.65
C THR A 221 -7.35 11.67 -29.84
N LYS A 222 -8.65 11.41 -29.81
CA LYS A 222 -9.65 12.49 -29.99
C LYS A 222 -9.76 13.33 -28.71
N ARG A 223 -9.91 14.66 -28.88
CA ARG A 223 -9.99 15.63 -27.77
C ARG A 223 -11.29 15.56 -26.97
N GLY A 224 -12.40 15.25 -27.66
CA GLY A 224 -13.75 15.23 -27.11
C GLY A 224 -14.14 13.85 -26.58
N ARG A 225 -15.44 13.60 -26.39
CA ARG A 225 -16.03 12.30 -26.01
C ARG A 225 -16.23 11.33 -27.18
N GLY A 226 -16.47 10.07 -26.84
CA GLY A 226 -16.86 8.99 -27.75
C GLY A 226 -15.73 8.02 -28.11
N ARG A 227 -15.99 7.14 -29.09
CA ARG A 227 -15.02 6.10 -29.49
C ARG A 227 -13.70 6.72 -29.95
N GLY A 228 -12.61 6.34 -29.28
CA GLY A 228 -11.24 6.83 -29.53
C GLY A 228 -10.91 8.15 -28.84
N ALA A 229 -11.76 8.61 -27.92
CA ALA A 229 -11.51 9.77 -27.05
C ALA A 229 -10.48 9.48 -25.97
N PHE A 230 -9.63 10.47 -25.69
CA PHE A 230 -8.67 10.39 -24.58
C PHE A 230 -9.39 10.25 -23.23
N ILE A 231 -10.37 11.12 -22.98
CA ILE A 231 -11.11 11.18 -21.71
C ILE A 231 -11.73 9.81 -21.41
N ASP A 232 -12.45 9.23 -22.37
CA ASP A 232 -13.11 7.94 -22.17
C ASP A 232 -12.11 6.79 -22.02
N SER A 233 -10.98 6.81 -22.74
CA SER A 233 -9.92 5.81 -22.55
C SER A 233 -9.32 5.85 -21.14
N LEU A 234 -9.10 7.05 -20.58
CA LEU A 234 -8.58 7.21 -19.22
C LEU A 234 -9.59 6.76 -18.17
N LEU A 235 -10.86 7.17 -18.30
CA LEU A 235 -11.90 6.76 -17.37
C LEU A 235 -12.12 5.24 -17.41
N THR A 236 -12.10 4.65 -18.59
CA THR A 236 -12.19 3.18 -18.75
C THR A 236 -10.99 2.48 -18.12
N ALA A 237 -9.76 3.00 -18.31
CA ALA A 237 -8.56 2.43 -17.71
C ALA A 237 -8.61 2.47 -16.17
N VAL A 238 -9.08 3.57 -15.58
CA VAL A 238 -9.28 3.72 -14.13
C VAL A 238 -10.33 2.75 -13.61
N ASP A 239 -11.53 2.76 -14.21
CA ASP A 239 -12.65 1.90 -13.81
C ASP A 239 -12.25 0.40 -13.90
N THR A 240 -11.60 0.01 -15.01
CA THR A 240 -11.16 -1.38 -15.25
C THR A 240 -10.04 -1.79 -14.31
N PHE A 241 -9.03 -0.93 -14.08
CA PHE A 241 -7.93 -1.27 -13.16
C PHE A 241 -8.43 -1.41 -11.72
N TYR A 242 -9.40 -0.58 -11.32
CA TYR A 242 -10.03 -0.74 -10.02
C TYR A 242 -10.73 -2.09 -9.90
N ALA A 243 -11.64 -2.37 -10.84
CA ALA A 243 -12.50 -3.55 -10.80
C ALA A 243 -11.72 -4.86 -10.94
N ASP A 244 -10.77 -4.95 -11.86
CA ASP A 244 -10.12 -6.23 -12.17
C ASP A 244 -8.87 -6.49 -11.32
N VAL A 245 -8.34 -5.44 -10.65
CA VAL A 245 -7.05 -5.50 -9.96
C VAL A 245 -7.10 -4.93 -8.56
N LEU A 246 -7.29 -3.61 -8.42
CA LEU A 246 -7.01 -2.92 -7.17
C LEU A 246 -7.93 -3.36 -6.03
N GLN A 247 -9.22 -3.60 -6.31
CA GLN A 247 -10.19 -4.04 -5.29
C GLN A 247 -9.87 -5.41 -4.68
N HIS A 248 -9.07 -6.23 -5.36
CA HIS A 248 -8.72 -7.59 -4.92
C HIS A 248 -7.42 -7.64 -4.11
N LEU A 249 -6.63 -6.55 -4.11
CA LEU A 249 -5.38 -6.46 -3.37
C LEU A 249 -5.63 -6.11 -1.90
N LYS A 250 -4.89 -6.76 -1.01
CA LYS A 250 -4.95 -6.59 0.44
C LYS A 250 -3.57 -6.28 0.98
N VAL A 251 -3.51 -5.39 1.96
CA VAL A 251 -2.28 -5.11 2.70
C VAL A 251 -1.91 -6.37 3.49
N TRP A 252 -0.63 -6.73 3.46
CA TRP A 252 -0.17 -7.85 4.28
C TRP A 252 -0.24 -7.51 5.77
N SER A 253 -0.76 -8.44 6.57
CA SER A 253 -0.75 -8.38 8.03
C SER A 253 -0.10 -9.63 8.61
N ALA A 254 0.59 -9.46 9.74
CA ALA A 254 1.18 -10.58 10.48
C ALA A 254 0.08 -11.47 11.06
N SER A 255 0.37 -12.77 11.22
CA SER A 255 -0.55 -13.67 11.91
C SER A 255 -0.64 -13.27 13.39
N PRO A 256 -1.85 -13.23 13.99
CA PRO A 256 -1.99 -12.96 15.42
C PRO A 256 -1.18 -13.96 16.25
N PRO A 257 -0.55 -13.52 17.37
CA PRO A 257 0.18 -14.42 18.24
C PRO A 257 -0.77 -15.47 18.82
N ARG A 258 -0.35 -16.74 18.81
CA ARG A 258 -1.14 -17.83 19.38
C ARG A 258 -0.98 -17.82 20.91
N MET A 259 -2.07 -18.07 21.63
CA MET A 259 -2.00 -18.33 23.07
C MET A 259 -1.08 -19.53 23.31
N ARG A 260 -0.20 -19.43 24.31
CA ARG A 260 0.58 -20.58 24.75
C ARG A 260 -0.41 -21.59 25.33
N GLU A 261 -0.38 -22.82 24.82
CA GLU A 261 -1.06 -23.92 25.47
C GLU A 261 -0.48 -24.06 26.88
N PRO A 262 -1.30 -24.20 27.93
CA PRO A 262 -0.80 -24.50 29.26
C PRO A 262 0.05 -25.76 29.15
N VAL A 263 1.33 -25.65 29.51
CA VAL A 263 2.13 -26.84 29.74
C VAL A 263 1.42 -27.55 30.89
N GLU A 264 0.80 -28.71 30.62
CA GLU A 264 0.32 -29.59 31.67
C GLU A 264 1.52 -29.87 32.57
N THR A 265 1.59 -29.21 33.71
CA THR A 265 2.51 -29.60 34.76
C THR A 265 2.16 -31.05 35.07
N PRO A 266 3.09 -32.01 34.88
CA PRO A 266 2.82 -33.38 35.29
C PRO A 266 2.38 -33.34 36.75
N PRO A 267 1.36 -34.14 37.14
CA PRO A 267 0.89 -34.13 38.52
C PRO A 267 2.10 -34.32 39.42
N VAL A 268 2.34 -33.33 40.28
CA VAL A 268 3.31 -33.48 41.36
C VAL A 268 2.74 -34.59 42.22
N THR A 269 3.19 -35.83 42.01
CA THR A 269 2.92 -36.91 42.95
C THR A 269 3.47 -36.38 44.28
N PRO A 270 2.63 -36.15 45.31
CA PRO A 270 3.17 -35.79 46.60
C PRO A 270 4.11 -36.93 46.98
N ARG A 271 5.42 -36.64 47.04
CA ARG A 271 6.36 -37.55 47.68
C ARG A 271 5.78 -37.76 49.07
N SER A 272 5.30 -38.96 49.35
CA SER A 272 4.94 -39.34 50.71
C SER A 272 6.16 -38.97 51.55
N LEU A 273 6.00 -38.02 52.46
CA LEU A 273 6.96 -37.84 53.53
C LEU A 273 6.94 -39.18 54.27
N ALA A 274 7.92 -40.03 53.98
CA ALA A 274 8.18 -41.19 54.80
C ALA A 274 8.50 -40.62 56.18
N ALA A 275 7.56 -40.75 57.10
CA ALA A 275 7.75 -40.43 58.49
C ALA A 275 8.71 -41.48 59.07
N THR A 276 10.00 -41.34 58.77
CA THR A 276 11.05 -42.03 59.51
C THR A 276 11.30 -41.24 60.80
N ALA A 277 10.30 -41.24 61.69
CA ALA A 277 10.55 -41.06 63.11
C ALA A 277 11.14 -42.40 63.60
N GLN A 278 12.46 -42.54 63.45
CA GLN A 278 13.18 -43.59 64.17
C GLN A 278 13.10 -43.25 65.66
N SER A 279 12.29 -44.05 66.35
CA SER A 279 12.34 -44.31 67.78
C SER A 279 13.76 -44.69 68.18
N SER A 280 14.35 -43.95 69.13
CA SER A 280 15.57 -44.31 69.85
C SER A 280 15.68 -43.49 71.13
N GLN A 281 14.97 -43.91 72.17
CA GLN A 281 15.37 -43.66 73.55
C GLN A 281 15.23 -44.98 74.29
N ASP A 282 16.38 -45.64 74.46
CA ASP A 282 16.56 -46.75 75.40
C ASP A 282 16.61 -46.17 76.82
N ASP A 283 15.73 -46.66 77.69
CA ASP A 283 15.89 -46.57 79.14
C ASP A 283 16.91 -47.64 79.60
N PRO A 284 17.94 -47.30 80.39
CA PRO A 284 18.82 -48.31 80.97
C PRO A 284 18.23 -48.93 82.24
N GLU A 285 18.10 -50.27 82.26
CA GLU A 285 17.81 -51.07 83.46
C GLU A 285 18.95 -50.99 84.51
N PRO A 286 18.66 -51.17 85.81
CA PRO A 286 19.58 -50.83 86.89
C PRO A 286 20.54 -51.98 87.23
N ALA A 287 21.77 -51.63 87.63
CA ALA A 287 22.70 -52.54 88.30
C ALA A 287 23.08 -51.98 89.70
N PRO A 288 23.10 -52.81 90.77
CA PRO A 288 23.47 -52.39 92.13
C PRO A 288 24.98 -52.65 92.42
N PRO A 289 25.54 -52.35 93.61
CA PRO A 289 26.04 -51.04 94.00
C PRO A 289 27.56 -51.02 94.43
N LEU A 290 28.05 -49.80 94.71
CA LEU A 290 29.10 -49.33 95.67
C LEU A 290 30.63 -49.29 95.33
N ARG A 291 31.14 -48.06 95.56
CA ARG A 291 32.46 -47.56 96.06
C ARG A 291 33.68 -47.38 95.13
N GLY A 292 34.15 -46.12 95.04
CA GLY A 292 35.53 -45.76 95.38
C GLY A 292 36.41 -44.99 94.38
N ALA A 293 36.48 -43.66 94.57
CA ALA A 293 37.65 -42.76 94.58
C ALA A 293 38.51 -42.44 93.33
N THR A 294 38.68 -41.12 93.11
CA THR A 294 39.93 -40.34 92.81
C THR A 294 40.69 -40.65 91.51
N GLU A 295 41.26 -39.74 90.73
CA GLU A 295 41.56 -38.31 90.79
C GLU A 295 42.25 -37.94 89.44
N THR A 296 42.23 -36.65 89.06
CA THR A 296 43.31 -35.85 88.38
C THR A 296 44.03 -36.40 87.13
N ASN A 297 44.49 -35.62 86.15
CA ASN A 297 44.49 -34.19 85.84
C ASN A 297 45.16 -34.04 84.44
N ASP A 298 44.89 -32.90 83.81
CA ASP A 298 45.70 -32.16 82.83
C ASP A 298 46.26 -32.81 81.56
N GLY A 299 46.01 -32.09 80.46
CA GLY A 299 47.10 -31.23 80.00
C GLY A 299 47.32 -31.18 78.48
N ALA A 300 46.92 -30.02 77.93
CA ALA A 300 47.38 -29.36 76.69
C ALA A 300 47.00 -29.94 75.32
#